data_AF-A0A7S4NB53-F1
#
_entry.id   AF-A0A7S4NB53-F1
#
_cell.length_a   1.000
_cell.length_b   1.000
_cell.length_c   1.000
_cell.angle_alpha   90.00
_cell.angle_beta   90.00
_cell.angle_gamma   90.00
#
_symmetry.space_group_name_H-M   'P 1'
#
loop_
_entity.id
_entity.type
_entity.pdbx_description
1 polymer ?
#
loop_
_entity_poly.entity_id
_entity_poly.type
_entity_poly.pdbx_seq_one_letter_code
_entity_poly.pdbx_strand_id
1 'polypeptide(L)'
;MTVRHRYGYIGVFGDEIDTYAKEASEQEHVDMPHTAPYHMTLIAKFEIQQLVLENRISLEGLVEEAQQLESRSIYPLGVGGDPKGVCWVVMVWNAGNIFRKKLGLPCKQFHITLSKVDDHNVDKGVRSLRDEGFTARLDSSQMDHLVVSCNLGGESLLASCYAREMCARFPEVGKGWIRLG
;
A
#
# COMPACT_ATOMS: atom_id res chain seq x y z
N MET A 1 -14.11 3.28 -2.99
CA MET A 1 -13.11 2.51 -3.74
C MET A 1 -13.77 1.53 -4.72
N THR A 2 -13.18 1.27 -5.88
CA THR A 2 -13.61 0.26 -6.84
C THR A 2 -12.42 -0.53 -7.37
N VAL A 3 -12.51 -1.85 -7.37
CA VAL A 3 -11.51 -2.73 -7.98
C VAL A 3 -11.91 -3.05 -9.42
N ARG A 4 -10.98 -2.87 -10.36
CA ARG A 4 -11.22 -3.10 -11.79
C ARG A 4 -9.98 -3.69 -12.46
N HIS A 5 -10.20 -4.52 -13.47
CA HIS A 5 -9.16 -4.90 -14.42
C HIS A 5 -9.01 -3.81 -15.48
N ARG A 6 -7.78 -3.29 -15.68
CA ARG A 6 -7.43 -2.31 -16.72
C ARG A 6 -6.05 -2.60 -17.27
N TYR A 7 -5.86 -2.44 -18.58
CA TYR A 7 -4.56 -2.58 -19.26
C TYR A 7 -3.75 -3.82 -18.88
N GLY A 8 -4.42 -4.91 -18.50
CA GLY A 8 -3.79 -6.16 -18.09
C GLY A 8 -3.45 -6.28 -16.61
N TYR A 9 -3.80 -5.32 -15.73
CA TYR A 9 -3.58 -5.41 -14.27
C TYR A 9 -4.90 -5.23 -13.51
N ILE A 10 -4.97 -5.72 -12.27
CA ILE A 10 -6.09 -5.44 -11.35
C ILE A 10 -5.66 -4.30 -10.44
N GLY A 11 -6.36 -3.18 -10.60
CA GLY A 11 -6.09 -1.94 -9.88
C GLY A 11 -7.25 -1.57 -8.95
N VAL A 12 -6.89 -0.80 -7.95
CA VAL A 12 -7.80 -0.17 -7.00
C VAL A 12 -7.91 1.31 -7.35
N PHE A 13 -9.14 1.79 -7.55
CA PHE A 13 -9.45 3.14 -8.01
C PHE A 13 -10.52 3.80 -7.13
N GLY A 14 -10.77 5.09 -7.35
CA GLY A 14 -11.90 5.83 -6.82
C GLY A 14 -11.49 7.05 -6.01
N ASP A 15 -12.48 7.85 -5.62
CA ASP A 15 -12.29 9.19 -5.06
C ASP A 15 -11.31 9.23 -3.89
N GLU A 16 -11.33 8.24 -3.00
CA GLU A 16 -10.41 8.16 -1.87
C GLU A 16 -8.93 8.05 -2.31
N ILE A 17 -8.65 7.23 -3.31
CA ILE A 17 -7.30 7.06 -3.88
C ILE A 17 -6.86 8.36 -4.58
N ASP A 18 -7.78 8.98 -5.33
CA ASP A 18 -7.51 10.25 -6.00
C ASP A 18 -7.29 11.39 -4.99
N THR A 19 -8.03 11.41 -3.87
CA THR A 19 -7.87 12.39 -2.80
C THR A 19 -6.50 12.26 -2.15
N TYR A 20 -6.08 11.05 -1.74
CA TYR A 20 -4.75 10.84 -1.16
C TYR A 20 -3.63 11.27 -2.12
N ALA A 21 -3.79 11.00 -3.41
CA ALA A 21 -2.80 11.40 -4.41
C ALA A 21 -2.75 12.93 -4.61
N LYS A 22 -3.91 13.59 -4.67
CA LYS A 22 -3.99 15.05 -4.85
C LYS A 22 -3.45 15.80 -3.64
N GLU A 23 -3.87 15.42 -2.43
CA GLU A 23 -3.38 16.03 -1.18
C GLU A 23 -1.85 15.91 -1.08
N ALA A 24 -1.32 14.71 -1.37
CA ALA A 24 0.12 14.49 -1.38
C ALA A 24 0.85 15.31 -2.46
N SER A 25 0.27 15.42 -3.66
CA SER A 25 0.86 16.20 -4.76
C SER A 25 0.89 17.70 -4.45
N GLU A 26 -0.19 18.22 -3.86
CA GLU A 26 -0.30 19.62 -3.43
C GLU A 26 0.71 19.94 -2.31
N GLN A 27 0.80 19.08 -1.30
CA GLN A 27 1.71 19.24 -0.17
C GLN A 27 3.18 19.23 -0.59
N GLU A 28 3.55 18.37 -1.54
CA GLU A 28 4.93 18.20 -1.98
C GLU A 28 5.30 19.00 -3.23
N HIS A 29 4.39 19.86 -3.71
CA HIS A 29 4.54 20.65 -4.93
C HIS A 29 4.96 19.81 -6.15
N VAL A 30 4.36 18.62 -6.28
CA VAL A 30 4.58 17.73 -7.43
C VAL A 30 3.77 18.27 -8.60
N ASP A 31 4.42 19.03 -9.46
CA ASP A 31 3.79 19.71 -10.60
C ASP A 31 3.71 18.76 -11.81
N MET A 32 2.77 17.81 -11.75
CA MET A 32 2.59 16.80 -12.80
C MET A 32 1.12 16.63 -13.18
N PRO A 33 0.71 17.01 -14.41
CA PRO A 33 -0.64 16.75 -14.86
C PRO A 33 -0.82 15.25 -15.12
N HIS A 34 -1.55 14.59 -14.23
CA HIS A 34 -2.03 13.22 -14.44
C HIS A 34 -3.21 13.23 -15.42
N THR A 35 -3.02 12.58 -16.56
CA THR A 35 -4.07 12.44 -17.59
C THR A 35 -4.97 11.21 -17.37
N ALA A 36 -4.68 10.42 -16.34
CA ALA A 36 -5.41 9.21 -15.98
C ALA A 36 -5.71 9.19 -14.46
N PRO A 37 -6.79 8.52 -14.03
CA PRO A 37 -7.10 8.38 -12.61
C PRO A 37 -5.95 7.72 -11.84
N TYR A 38 -5.77 8.13 -10.59
CA TYR A 38 -4.80 7.49 -9.72
C TYR A 38 -5.28 6.08 -9.36
N HIS A 39 -4.31 5.21 -9.11
CA HIS A 39 -4.61 3.83 -8.76
C HIS A 39 -3.51 3.22 -7.93
N MET A 40 -3.88 2.15 -7.24
CA MET A 40 -2.96 1.26 -6.55
C MET A 40 -3.06 -0.12 -7.19
N THR A 41 -1.93 -0.67 -7.65
CA THR A 41 -1.92 -1.99 -8.31
C THR A 41 -2.01 -3.11 -7.27
N LEU A 42 -3.12 -3.86 -7.30
CA LEU A 42 -3.35 -5.04 -6.45
C LEU A 42 -2.70 -6.29 -7.03
N ILE A 43 -2.90 -6.55 -8.33
CA ILE A 43 -2.28 -7.66 -9.07
C ILE A 43 -1.70 -7.10 -10.37
N ALA A 44 -0.40 -7.29 -10.58
CA ALA A 44 0.31 -6.87 -11.77
C ALA A 44 0.01 -7.78 -12.97
N LYS A 45 0.33 -7.30 -14.17
CA LYS A 45 0.01 -8.01 -15.41
C LYS A 45 0.62 -9.40 -15.52
N PHE A 46 1.90 -9.55 -15.17
CA PHE A 46 2.56 -10.84 -15.20
C PHE A 46 1.99 -11.80 -14.14
N GLU A 47 1.55 -11.28 -12.99
CA GLU A 47 0.92 -12.07 -11.92
C GLU A 47 -0.44 -12.61 -12.37
N ILE A 48 -1.25 -11.81 -13.09
CA ILE A 48 -2.51 -12.29 -13.67
C ILE A 48 -2.24 -13.41 -14.67
N GLN A 49 -1.27 -13.23 -15.56
CA GLN A 49 -0.91 -14.25 -16.54
C GLN A 49 -0.53 -15.55 -15.83
N GLN A 50 0.28 -15.47 -14.77
CA GLN A 50 0.64 -16.61 -13.95
C GLN A 50 -0.59 -17.27 -13.29
N LEU A 51 -1.44 -16.49 -12.61
CA LEU A 51 -2.62 -17.02 -11.91
C LEU A 51 -3.64 -17.69 -12.84
N VAL A 52 -3.89 -17.08 -14.01
CA VAL A 52 -4.86 -17.60 -14.98
C VAL A 52 -4.32 -18.88 -15.63
N LEU A 53 -3.02 -18.93 -15.94
CA LEU A 53 -2.39 -20.09 -16.58
C LEU A 53 -2.18 -21.26 -15.60
N GLU A 54 -1.69 -20.99 -14.38
CA GLU A 54 -1.27 -22.02 -13.42
C GLU A 54 -2.42 -22.47 -12.53
N ASN A 55 -3.21 -21.53 -11.99
CA ASN A 55 -4.23 -21.83 -10.97
C ASN A 55 -5.64 -21.99 -11.56
N ARG A 56 -5.79 -21.85 -12.89
CA ARG A 56 -7.09 -21.93 -13.61
C ARG A 56 -8.18 -21.02 -13.02
N ILE A 57 -7.78 -19.89 -12.43
CA ILE A 57 -8.72 -18.91 -11.90
C ILE A 57 -9.17 -18.01 -13.05
N SER A 58 -10.49 -17.78 -13.17
CA SER A 58 -10.99 -16.82 -14.15
C SER A 58 -10.66 -15.39 -13.73
N LEU A 59 -10.38 -14.53 -14.72
CA LEU A 59 -10.11 -13.13 -14.47
C LEU A 59 -11.31 -12.42 -13.83
N GLU A 60 -12.52 -12.77 -14.27
CA GLU A 60 -13.76 -12.25 -13.71
C GLU A 60 -13.90 -12.62 -12.23
N GLY A 61 -13.64 -13.88 -11.87
CA GLY A 61 -13.68 -14.34 -10.48
C GLY A 61 -12.66 -13.64 -9.59
N LEU A 62 -11.44 -13.38 -10.10
CA LEU A 62 -10.44 -12.59 -9.37
C LEU A 62 -10.91 -11.17 -9.09
N VAL A 63 -11.54 -10.52 -10.07
CA VAL A 63 -12.05 -9.14 -9.90
C VAL A 63 -13.22 -9.12 -8.92
N GLU A 64 -14.16 -10.05 -9.03
CA GLU A 64 -15.32 -10.17 -8.12
C GLU A 64 -14.88 -10.40 -6.68
N GLU A 65 -13.93 -11.31 -6.46
CA GLU A 65 -13.39 -11.56 -5.12
C GLU A 65 -12.64 -10.34 -4.58
N ALA A 66 -11.82 -9.68 -5.41
CA ALA A 66 -11.10 -8.49 -5.02
C ALA A 66 -12.02 -7.30 -4.71
N GLN A 67 -13.22 -7.24 -5.29
CA GLN A 67 -14.24 -6.23 -4.97
C GLN A 67 -14.81 -6.38 -3.55
N GLN A 68 -14.71 -7.57 -2.95
CA GLN A 68 -15.15 -7.81 -1.57
C GLN A 68 -14.12 -7.33 -0.52
N LEU A 69 -12.95 -6.86 -0.96
CA LEU A 69 -11.91 -6.41 -0.04
C LEU A 69 -12.33 -5.12 0.68
N GLU A 70 -12.08 -5.11 1.99
CA GLU A 70 -12.34 -3.92 2.80
C GLU A 70 -11.43 -2.75 2.40
N SER A 71 -12.07 -1.62 2.08
CA SER A 71 -11.41 -0.36 1.70
C SER A 71 -11.12 0.55 2.89
N ARG A 72 -11.84 0.40 4.02
CA ARG A 72 -11.72 1.25 5.22
C ARG A 72 -10.36 1.20 5.92
N SER A 73 -9.50 0.29 5.51
CA SER A 73 -8.20 0.00 6.13
C SER A 73 -7.04 0.26 5.17
N ILE A 74 -7.20 1.27 4.29
CA ILE A 74 -6.17 1.79 3.41
C ILE A 74 -5.66 3.08 4.03
N TYR A 75 -4.38 3.12 4.38
CA TYR A 75 -3.79 4.27 5.06
C TYR A 75 -2.62 4.83 4.26
N PRO A 76 -2.65 6.12 3.87
CA PRO A 76 -1.47 6.80 3.34
C PRO A 76 -0.47 7.05 4.46
N LEU A 77 0.78 6.64 4.27
CA LEU A 77 1.84 6.89 5.25
C LEU A 77 2.58 8.20 4.97
N GLY A 78 2.62 8.63 3.70
CA GLY A 78 3.35 9.82 3.26
C GLY A 78 3.96 9.62 1.87
N VAL A 79 4.78 10.58 1.45
CA VAL A 79 5.41 10.58 0.13
C VAL A 79 6.83 10.03 0.20
N GLY A 80 7.15 9.15 -0.74
CA GLY A 80 8.50 8.67 -1.01
C GLY A 80 9.04 9.12 -2.37
N GLY A 81 10.35 8.99 -2.55
CA GLY A 81 11.05 9.33 -3.79
C GLY A 81 11.49 10.80 -3.89
N ASP A 82 11.63 11.30 -5.12
CA ASP A 82 12.05 12.67 -5.43
C ASP A 82 10.91 13.42 -6.15
N PRO A 83 10.42 14.56 -5.63
CA PRO A 83 9.41 15.39 -6.29
C PRO A 83 9.78 15.82 -7.72
N LYS A 84 11.07 15.93 -8.03
CA LYS A 84 11.56 16.29 -9.37
C LYS A 84 11.75 15.08 -10.30
N GLY A 85 11.57 13.88 -9.76
CA GLY A 85 11.81 12.62 -10.46
C GLY A 85 10.67 11.64 -10.28
N VAL A 86 10.97 10.47 -9.69
CA VAL A 86 9.99 9.43 -9.40
C VAL A 86 9.47 9.64 -7.98
N CYS A 87 8.17 9.84 -7.83
CA CYS A 87 7.52 10.06 -6.54
C CYS A 87 6.21 9.27 -6.43
N TRP A 88 5.89 8.86 -5.21
CA TRP A 88 4.71 8.06 -4.91
C TRP A 88 4.23 8.28 -3.48
N VAL A 89 2.95 8.02 -3.24
CA VAL A 89 2.40 7.89 -1.89
C VAL A 89 2.61 6.44 -1.43
N VAL A 90 3.26 6.24 -0.29
CA VAL A 90 3.39 4.93 0.34
C VAL A 90 2.08 4.60 1.06
N MET A 91 1.52 3.42 0.78
CA MET A 91 0.22 3.00 1.29
C MET A 91 0.33 1.73 2.12
N VAL A 92 -0.39 1.68 3.24
CA VAL A 92 -0.63 0.44 4.00
C VAL A 92 -2.00 -0.10 3.66
N TRP A 93 -2.04 -1.34 3.17
CA TRP A 93 -3.29 -2.05 2.94
C TRP A 93 -3.13 -3.56 3.20
N ASN A 94 -3.37 -3.95 4.45
CA ASN A 94 -3.18 -5.33 4.90
C ASN A 94 -4.17 -6.31 4.25
N ALA A 95 -5.42 -5.89 4.02
CA ALA A 95 -6.40 -6.73 3.32
C ALA A 95 -5.94 -7.07 1.90
N GLY A 96 -5.33 -6.11 1.18
CA GLY A 96 -4.72 -6.36 -0.12
C GLY A 96 -3.59 -7.39 -0.06
N ASN A 97 -2.71 -7.32 0.94
CA ASN A 97 -1.63 -8.31 1.10
C ASN A 97 -2.13 -9.69 1.55
N ILE A 98 -3.16 -9.76 2.39
CA ILE A 98 -3.82 -11.01 2.76
C ILE A 98 -4.45 -11.68 1.53
N PHE A 99 -5.13 -10.89 0.69
CA PHE A 99 -5.69 -11.36 -0.56
C PHE A 99 -4.61 -11.88 -1.52
N ARG A 100 -3.52 -11.14 -1.70
CA ARG A 100 -2.36 -11.60 -2.50
C ARG A 100 -1.82 -12.93 -1.98
N LYS A 101 -1.63 -13.06 -0.67
CA LYS A 101 -1.16 -14.30 -0.05
C LYS A 101 -2.11 -15.48 -0.28
N LYS A 102 -3.44 -15.27 -0.24
CA LYS A 102 -4.44 -16.29 -0.55
C LYS A 102 -4.29 -16.84 -1.98
N LEU A 103 -3.86 -15.99 -2.91
CA LEU A 103 -3.60 -16.35 -4.30
C LEU A 103 -2.19 -16.94 -4.52
N GLY A 104 -1.39 -17.12 -3.47
CA GLY A 104 0.00 -17.56 -3.57
C GLY A 104 0.97 -16.49 -4.09
N LEU A 105 0.52 -15.23 -4.19
CA LEU A 105 1.37 -14.11 -4.60
C LEU A 105 2.17 -13.57 -3.41
N PRO A 106 3.39 -13.06 -3.64
CA PRO A 106 4.16 -12.40 -2.59
C PRO A 106 3.43 -11.14 -2.09
N CYS A 107 3.59 -10.85 -0.79
CA CYS A 107 3.17 -9.55 -0.26
C CYS A 107 4.00 -8.44 -0.92
N LYS A 108 3.41 -7.24 -1.05
CA LYS A 108 4.09 -6.07 -1.62
C LYS A 108 3.85 -4.83 -0.80
N GLN A 109 4.69 -3.83 -1.04
CA GLN A 109 4.47 -2.47 -0.59
C GLN A 109 3.55 -1.78 -1.60
N PHE A 110 2.40 -1.34 -1.11
CA PHE A 110 1.43 -0.63 -1.94
C PHE A 110 1.80 0.83 -2.06
N HIS A 111 1.52 1.41 -3.22
CA HIS A 111 1.79 2.81 -3.48
C HIS A 111 0.85 3.37 -4.54
N ILE A 112 0.75 4.69 -4.58
CA ILE A 112 0.12 5.45 -5.66
C ILE A 112 1.21 6.27 -6.33
N THR A 113 1.49 6.02 -7.60
CA THR A 113 2.49 6.79 -8.35
C THR A 113 1.97 8.19 -8.64
N LEU A 114 2.76 9.21 -8.29
CA LEU A 114 2.46 10.64 -8.51
C LEU A 114 3.23 11.21 -9.71
N SER A 115 4.36 10.61 -10.07
CA SER A 115 5.17 11.01 -11.21
C SER A 115 4.72 10.34 -12.51
N LYS A 116 4.92 11.01 -13.65
CA LYS A 116 4.74 10.40 -14.98
C LYS A 116 5.73 9.28 -15.26
N VAL A 117 6.93 9.39 -14.69
CA VAL A 117 7.98 8.37 -14.79
C VAL A 117 7.78 7.40 -13.65
N ASP A 118 7.64 6.11 -13.97
CA ASP A 118 7.64 5.03 -12.99
C ASP A 118 8.94 4.24 -13.15
N ASP A 119 9.67 4.06 -12.04
CA ASP A 119 10.83 3.19 -11.97
C ASP A 119 10.50 2.02 -11.05
N HIS A 120 10.41 0.81 -11.60
CA HIS A 120 10.08 -0.38 -10.81
C HIS A 120 11.24 -0.90 -9.93
N ASN A 121 12.44 -0.32 -10.05
CA ASN A 121 13.64 -0.77 -9.32
C ASN A 121 13.88 -0.04 -8.00
N VAL A 122 13.15 1.05 -7.73
CA VAL A 122 13.28 1.79 -6.47
C VAL A 122 12.38 1.17 -5.40
N ASP A 123 12.85 1.20 -4.15
CA ASP A 123 12.03 0.80 -3.00
C ASP A 123 10.87 1.78 -2.85
N LYS A 124 9.64 1.28 -2.97
CA LYS A 124 8.41 2.07 -2.80
C LYS A 124 7.72 1.83 -1.46
N GLY A 125 8.42 1.21 -0.52
CA GLY A 125 7.94 0.89 0.82
C GLY A 125 8.19 1.97 1.85
N VAL A 126 7.97 1.61 3.11
CA VAL A 126 8.09 2.52 4.27
C VAL A 126 9.47 3.16 4.38
N ARG A 127 10.55 2.46 4.00
CA ARG A 127 11.92 3.00 4.05
C ARG A 127 12.17 4.13 3.04
N SER A 128 11.27 4.29 2.05
CA SER A 128 11.36 5.34 1.04
C SER A 128 10.70 6.66 1.45
N LEU A 129 10.01 6.68 2.60
CA LEU A 129 9.35 7.87 3.12
C LEU A 129 10.39 8.97 3.40
N ARG A 130 10.10 10.18 2.92
CA ARG A 130 10.98 11.35 3.11
C ARG A 130 10.91 11.94 4.51
N ASP A 131 9.76 11.77 5.16
CA ASP A 131 9.55 12.23 6.53
C ASP A 131 9.95 11.14 7.52
N GLU A 132 11.12 11.31 8.15
CA GLU A 132 11.63 10.41 9.19
C GLU A 132 10.73 10.38 10.45
N GLY A 133 9.93 11.43 10.66
CA GLY A 133 8.99 11.55 11.78
C GLY A 133 7.58 11.08 11.47
N PHE A 134 7.35 10.41 10.33
CA PHE A 134 5.99 10.08 9.87
C PHE A 134 5.17 9.28 10.87
N THR A 135 5.80 8.47 11.73
CA THR A 135 5.07 7.67 12.71
C THR A 135 4.35 8.54 13.73
N ALA A 136 4.88 9.72 14.07
CA ALA A 136 4.31 10.61 15.08
C ALA A 136 2.87 11.08 14.77
N ARG A 137 2.48 11.15 13.48
CA ARG A 137 1.11 11.48 13.05
C ARG A 137 0.14 10.30 13.05
N LEU A 138 0.65 9.07 13.15
CA LEU A 138 -0.19 7.88 13.06
C LEU A 138 -0.92 7.63 14.38
N ASP A 139 -2.21 7.31 14.29
CA ASP A 139 -2.98 6.81 15.42
C ASP A 139 -2.65 5.34 15.77
N SER A 140 -3.25 4.81 16.84
CA SER A 140 -2.99 3.45 17.29
C SER A 140 -3.44 2.38 16.28
N SER A 141 -4.48 2.63 15.49
CA SER A 141 -4.96 1.72 14.45
C SER A 141 -4.02 1.71 13.26
N GLN A 142 -3.59 2.88 12.79
CA GLN A 142 -2.63 3.03 11.70
C GLN A 142 -1.27 2.42 12.07
N MET A 143 -0.81 2.60 13.31
CA MET A 143 0.40 1.95 13.81
C MET A 143 0.29 0.43 13.83
N ASP A 144 -0.84 -0.13 14.31
CA ASP A 144 -1.08 -1.58 14.26
C ASP A 144 -1.04 -2.11 12.82
N HIS A 145 -1.67 -1.38 11.89
CA HIS A 145 -1.67 -1.73 10.48
C HIS A 145 -0.28 -1.66 9.85
N LEU A 146 0.53 -0.66 10.20
CA LEU A 146 1.92 -0.54 9.77
C LEU A 146 2.75 -1.73 10.25
N VAL A 147 2.66 -2.09 11.53
CA VAL A 147 3.39 -3.23 12.11
C VAL A 147 3.01 -4.54 11.40
N VAL A 148 1.71 -4.77 11.18
CA VAL A 148 1.24 -5.94 10.43
C VAL A 148 1.76 -5.94 9.01
N SER A 149 1.79 -4.78 8.34
CA SER A 149 2.30 -4.66 6.97
C SER A 149 3.78 -5.03 6.88
N CYS A 150 4.61 -4.54 7.81
CA CYS A 150 6.02 -4.90 7.90
C CYS A 150 6.20 -6.41 8.13
N ASN A 151 5.42 -7.01 9.04
CA ASN A 151 5.46 -8.46 9.27
C ASN A 151 5.07 -9.28 8.02
N LEU A 152 4.00 -8.87 7.32
CA LEU A 152 3.58 -9.50 6.07
C LEU A 152 4.65 -9.40 4.97
N GLY A 153 5.39 -8.29 4.95
CA GLY A 153 6.53 -8.07 4.05
C GLY A 153 7.84 -8.74 4.47
N GLY A 154 7.89 -9.44 5.61
CA GLY A 154 9.12 -10.07 6.12
C GLY A 154 10.10 -9.10 6.79
N GLU A 155 9.71 -7.86 7.04
CA GLU A 155 10.54 -6.80 7.65
C GLU A 155 10.46 -6.88 9.19
N SER A 156 10.80 -8.03 9.78
CA SER A 156 10.58 -8.32 11.21
C SER A 156 11.28 -7.34 12.16
N LEU A 157 12.44 -6.80 11.77
CA LEU A 157 13.16 -5.79 12.56
C LEU A 157 12.39 -4.47 12.60
N LEU A 158 11.91 -3.99 11.45
CA LEU A 158 11.09 -2.77 11.38
C LEU A 158 9.77 -2.96 12.12
N ALA A 159 9.11 -4.11 11.94
CA ALA A 159 7.87 -4.43 12.64
C ALA A 159 8.06 -4.37 14.16
N SER A 160 9.19 -4.89 14.66
CA SER A 160 9.55 -4.85 16.09
C SER A 160 9.82 -3.43 16.57
N CYS A 161 10.50 -2.59 15.79
CA CYS A 161 10.72 -1.18 16.11
C CYS A 161 9.41 -0.41 16.22
N TYR A 162 8.52 -0.54 15.23
CA TYR A 162 7.22 0.14 15.25
C TYR A 162 6.29 -0.40 16.34
N ALA A 163 6.36 -1.70 16.66
CA ALA A 163 5.58 -2.27 17.76
C ALA A 163 6.03 -1.71 19.13
N ARG A 164 7.34 -1.53 19.34
CA ARG A 164 7.85 -0.85 20.56
C ARG A 164 7.41 0.61 20.62
N GLU A 165 7.46 1.32 19.52
CA GLU A 165 6.96 2.70 19.45
C GLU A 165 5.47 2.76 19.76
N MET A 166 4.69 1.81 19.24
CA MET A 166 3.26 1.67 19.55
C MET A 166 3.03 1.43 21.05
N CYS A 167 3.80 0.56 21.70
CA CYS A 167 3.71 0.34 23.15
C CYS A 167 4.00 1.62 23.95
N ALA A 168 4.97 2.41 23.51
CA ALA A 168 5.35 3.64 24.20
C ALA A 168 4.28 4.73 24.06
N ARG A 169 3.62 4.82 22.90
CA ARG A 169 2.65 5.88 22.58
C ARG A 169 1.21 5.53 22.95
N PHE A 170 0.84 4.25 22.88
CA PHE A 170 -0.52 3.75 23.09
C PHE A 170 -0.53 2.54 24.04
N PRO A 171 0.01 2.66 25.27
CA PRO A 171 0.15 1.54 26.19
C PRO A 171 -1.18 0.87 26.56
N GLU A 172 -2.28 1.62 26.57
CA GLU A 172 -3.63 1.19 26.93
C GLU A 172 -4.28 0.26 25.91
N VAL A 173 -3.85 0.30 24.65
CA VAL A 173 -4.48 -0.46 23.55
C VAL A 173 -4.06 -1.93 23.59
N GLY A 174 -2.97 -2.28 24.26
CA GLY A 174 -2.48 -3.66 24.42
C GLY A 174 -1.92 -4.31 23.14
N LYS A 175 -2.36 -3.88 21.96
CA LYS A 175 -1.98 -4.44 20.65
C LYS A 175 -0.47 -4.41 20.40
N GLY A 176 0.23 -3.34 20.79
CA GLY A 176 1.68 -3.27 20.63
C GLY A 176 2.40 -4.43 21.32
N TRP A 177 1.98 -4.77 22.55
CA TRP A 177 2.51 -5.91 23.30
C TRP A 177 2.22 -7.23 22.60
N ILE A 178 1.00 -7.41 22.09
CA ILE A 178 0.62 -8.60 21.31
C ILE A 178 1.49 -8.76 20.05
N ARG A 179 1.89 -7.66 19.41
CA ARG A 179 2.75 -7.70 18.21
C ARG A 179 4.21 -8.06 18.50
N LEU A 180 4.68 -7.85 19.73
CA LEU A 180 6.05 -8.16 20.13
C LEU A 180 6.27 -9.63 20.51
N GLY A 181 5.19 -10.35 20.87
CA GLY A 181 5.25 -11.74 21.35
C GLY A 181 5.34 -11.81 22.86
#